data_AF-A0A661THP0-F1
#
_entry.id   AF-A0A661THP0-F1
#
_cell.length_a   1.000
_cell.length_b   1.000
_cell.length_c   1.000
_cell.angle_alpha   90.00
_cell.angle_beta   90.00
_cell.angle_gamma   90.00
#
_symmetry.space_group_name_H-M   'P 1'
#
loop_
_entity.id
_entity.type
_entity.pdbx_description
1 polymer ?
#
loop_
_entity_poly.entity_id
_entity_poly.type
_entity_poly.pdbx_seq_one_letter_code
_entity_poly.pdbx_strand_id
1 'polypeptide(L)'
;MGFLQTFQVFPKVPQTLRFMEVLIRNMWWCWNLEVIDLFRRIDPKLWDESGRNPIAFFTMIEQEKIDRLAHDASFLTNMEEIREKFTREVVEPATDVHYRSSSPNDIIAYFSMEFGIHESLPLFAGGLGILAGDHLKAASDLGLPVAGVGLFYANGYFRQFLDHDGWQQEKYPETNLYYLPVERVKNSDGGDLKISVIGPDGEIQAIVWKIRVGRTTLFLLDTNIRENPPQFREINSRLY
;
A
#
# COMPACT_ATOMS: atom_id res chain seq x y z
N MET A 1 16.77 -13.01 -26.11
CA MET A 1 16.61 -12.64 -24.69
C MET A 1 15.40 -13.40 -24.16
N GLY A 2 15.61 -14.37 -23.28
CA GLY A 2 14.50 -15.13 -22.69
C GLY A 2 13.66 -14.22 -21.79
N PHE A 3 12.34 -14.21 -22.01
CA PHE A 3 11.40 -13.58 -21.10
C PHE A 3 11.42 -14.37 -19.78
N LEU A 4 12.08 -13.82 -18.76
CA LEU A 4 11.93 -14.31 -17.39
C LEU A 4 10.61 -13.76 -16.85
N GLN A 5 9.60 -14.63 -16.76
CA GLN A 5 8.33 -14.31 -16.12
C GLN A 5 8.45 -14.63 -14.64
N THR A 6 8.45 -13.59 -13.81
CA THR A 6 8.49 -13.74 -12.35
C THR A 6 7.06 -13.98 -11.85
N PHE A 7 6.86 -15.06 -11.10
CA PHE A 7 5.59 -15.35 -10.44
C PHE A 7 5.79 -15.24 -8.94
N GLN A 8 4.89 -14.55 -8.24
CA GLN A 8 4.78 -14.68 -6.79
C GLN A 8 3.90 -15.88 -6.46
N VAL A 9 4.45 -16.77 -5.65
CA VAL A 9 3.73 -17.91 -5.10
C VAL A 9 3.35 -17.56 -3.68
N PHE A 10 2.05 -17.37 -3.45
CA PHE A 10 1.51 -17.33 -2.11
C PHE A 10 1.20 -18.77 -1.67
N PRO A 11 1.37 -19.10 -0.38
CA PRO A 11 0.79 -20.32 0.15
C PRO A 11 -0.72 -20.30 -0.08
N LYS A 12 -1.29 -21.47 -0.31
CA LYS A 12 -2.74 -21.63 -0.38
C LYS A 12 -3.31 -21.27 0.97
N VAL A 13 -4.08 -20.18 1.02
CA VAL A 13 -4.74 -19.72 2.25
C VAL A 13 -5.99 -20.58 2.50
N PRO A 14 -6.07 -21.32 3.62
CA PRO A 14 -7.27 -22.06 4.00
C PRO A 14 -8.45 -21.12 4.23
N GLN A 15 -9.68 -21.62 4.05
CA GLN A 15 -10.89 -20.81 4.20
C GLN A 15 -11.00 -20.15 5.59
N THR A 16 -10.49 -20.81 6.63
CA THR A 16 -10.46 -20.27 8.00
C THR A 16 -9.52 -19.06 8.16
N LEU A 17 -8.55 -18.89 7.28
CA LEU A 17 -7.58 -17.78 7.30
C LEU A 17 -7.82 -16.73 6.20
N ARG A 18 -8.95 -16.84 5.47
CA ARG A 18 -9.23 -15.99 4.30
C ARG A 18 -9.23 -14.49 4.60
N PHE A 19 -9.55 -14.09 5.83
CA PHE A 19 -9.51 -12.69 6.24
C PHE A 19 -8.10 -12.08 6.12
N MET A 20 -7.04 -12.88 6.26
CA MET A 20 -5.67 -12.40 6.11
C MET A 20 -5.43 -11.80 4.71
N GLU A 21 -6.05 -12.34 3.66
CA GLU A 21 -5.93 -11.79 2.29
C GLU A 21 -6.47 -10.36 2.17
N VAL A 22 -7.52 -10.04 2.95
CA VAL A 22 -8.07 -8.68 3.04
C VAL A 22 -7.15 -7.80 3.86
N LEU A 23 -6.69 -8.31 5.00
CA LEU A 23 -5.90 -7.57 5.98
C LEU A 23 -4.55 -7.12 5.41
N ILE A 24 -3.85 -7.99 4.68
CA ILE A 24 -2.53 -7.65 4.08
C ILE A 24 -2.65 -6.61 2.95
N ARG A 25 -3.85 -6.39 2.40
CA ARG A 25 -4.10 -5.45 1.28
C ARG A 25 -4.65 -4.09 1.73
N ASN A 26 -4.88 -3.88 3.03
CA ASN A 26 -5.31 -2.61 3.57
C ASN A 26 -4.30 -2.11 4.60
N MET A 27 -3.73 -0.91 4.39
CA MET A 27 -2.68 -0.37 5.26
C MET A 27 -3.11 -0.13 6.71
N TRP A 28 -4.39 -0.26 7.07
CA TRP A 28 -4.89 -0.17 8.45
C TRP A 28 -4.10 -0.99 9.46
N TRP A 29 -3.53 -2.12 9.03
CA TRP A 29 -2.68 -2.94 9.89
C TRP A 29 -1.47 -2.17 10.47
N CYS A 30 -0.92 -1.18 9.76
CA CYS A 30 0.38 -0.58 10.11
C CYS A 30 0.33 0.43 11.27
N TRP A 31 -0.86 0.85 11.71
CA TRP A 31 -1.03 1.65 12.94
C TRP A 31 -1.85 0.92 14.01
N ASN A 32 -2.05 -0.40 13.86
CA ASN A 32 -2.79 -1.21 14.82
C ASN A 32 -1.88 -2.30 15.42
N LEU A 33 -1.50 -2.11 16.68
CA LEU A 33 -0.52 -2.98 17.36
C LEU A 33 -0.97 -4.45 17.44
N GLU A 34 -2.27 -4.69 17.67
CA GLU A 34 -2.84 -6.05 17.73
C GLU A 34 -2.64 -6.80 16.40
N VAL A 35 -2.75 -6.09 15.27
CA VAL A 35 -2.55 -6.66 13.95
C VAL A 35 -1.07 -6.93 13.67
N ILE A 36 -0.19 -6.01 14.05
CA ILE A 36 1.26 -6.19 13.94
C ILE A 36 1.70 -7.41 14.76
N ASP A 37 1.15 -7.56 15.97
CA ASP A 37 1.42 -8.71 16.83
C ASP A 37 0.86 -10.02 16.26
N LEU A 38 -0.30 -9.99 15.59
CA LEU A 38 -0.83 -11.15 14.87
C LEU A 38 0.16 -11.64 13.80
N PHE A 39 0.71 -10.74 12.98
CA PHE A 39 1.72 -11.13 11.97
C PHE A 39 3.01 -11.63 12.61
N ARG A 40 3.51 -10.91 13.62
CA ARG A 40 4.73 -11.26 14.36
C ARG A 40 4.61 -12.63 15.04
N ARG A 41 3.43 -13.00 15.54
CA ARG A 41 3.16 -14.31 16.18
C ARG A 41 3.32 -15.49 15.23
N ILE A 42 3.10 -15.30 13.92
CA ILE A 42 3.24 -16.38 12.93
C ILE A 42 4.72 -16.81 12.83
N ASP A 43 5.61 -15.83 12.64
CA ASP A 43 7.06 -16.05 12.64
C ASP A 43 7.77 -14.71 12.87
N PRO A 44 8.30 -14.45 14.08
CA PRO A 44 8.94 -13.17 14.40
C PRO A 44 10.17 -12.88 13.52
N LYS A 45 10.93 -13.93 13.17
CA LYS A 45 12.16 -13.78 12.40
C LYS A 45 11.84 -13.43 10.96
N LEU A 46 10.95 -14.19 10.32
CA LEU A 46 10.52 -13.90 8.94
C LEU A 46 9.80 -12.55 8.85
N TRP A 47 9.09 -12.13 9.90
CA TRP A 47 8.45 -10.82 9.95
C TRP A 47 9.47 -9.68 9.82
N ASP A 48 10.56 -9.73 10.60
CA ASP A 48 11.64 -8.74 10.50
C ASP A 48 12.43 -8.87 9.18
N GLU A 49 12.74 -10.10 8.72
CA GLU A 49 13.46 -10.35 7.45
C GLU A 49 12.68 -9.87 6.22
N SER A 50 11.34 -9.91 6.28
CA SER A 50 10.47 -9.39 5.21
C SER A 50 10.37 -7.85 5.17
N GLY A 51 11.08 -7.15 6.07
CA GLY A 51 10.98 -5.70 6.22
C GLY A 51 9.62 -5.28 6.76
N ARG A 52 8.98 -6.15 7.57
CA ARG A 52 7.65 -5.93 8.17
C ARG A 52 6.58 -5.62 7.13
N ASN A 53 6.72 -6.20 5.95
CA ASN A 53 5.75 -6.09 4.88
C ASN A 53 4.93 -7.40 4.85
N PRO A 54 3.63 -7.37 5.18
CA PRO A 54 2.83 -8.59 5.26
C PRO A 54 2.71 -9.29 3.91
N ILE A 55 2.68 -8.58 2.78
CA ILE A 55 2.62 -9.23 1.47
C ILE A 55 3.92 -10.01 1.22
N ALA A 56 5.08 -9.38 1.44
CA ALA A 56 6.37 -10.05 1.29
C ALA A 56 6.52 -11.21 2.28
N PHE A 57 6.14 -10.99 3.55
CA PHE A 57 6.13 -11.98 4.61
C PHE A 57 5.39 -13.24 4.21
N PHE A 58 4.16 -13.12 3.69
CA PHE A 58 3.36 -14.27 3.28
C PHE A 58 3.96 -15.06 2.12
N THR A 59 4.81 -14.46 1.28
CA THR A 59 5.55 -15.21 0.24
C THR A 59 6.72 -16.04 0.79
N MET A 60 7.13 -15.79 2.04
CA MET A 60 8.25 -16.49 2.70
C MET A 60 7.79 -17.61 3.64
N ILE A 61 6.49 -17.65 3.98
CA ILE A 61 5.96 -18.65 4.92
C ILE A 61 5.75 -19.98 4.22
N GLU A 62 6.23 -21.06 4.84
CA GLU A 62 5.97 -22.42 4.38
C GLU A 62 4.49 -22.81 4.52
N GLN A 63 3.96 -23.55 3.54
CA GLN A 63 2.56 -24.00 3.52
C GLN A 63 2.16 -24.73 4.81
N GLU A 64 3.04 -25.60 5.33
CA GLU A 64 2.76 -26.37 6.54
C GLU A 64 2.47 -25.47 7.75
N LYS A 65 3.16 -24.33 7.86
CA LYS A 65 2.92 -23.38 8.95
C LYS A 65 1.54 -22.72 8.82
N ILE A 66 1.13 -22.36 7.61
CA ILE A 66 -0.22 -21.84 7.32
C ILE A 66 -1.30 -22.88 7.66
N ASP A 67 -1.08 -24.14 7.30
CA ASP A 67 -2.02 -25.23 7.57
C ASP A 67 -2.17 -25.51 9.07
N ARG A 68 -1.07 -25.40 9.85
CA ARG A 68 -1.12 -25.51 11.31
C ARG A 68 -1.89 -24.35 11.94
N LEU A 69 -1.65 -23.11 11.50
CA LEU A 69 -2.37 -21.92 11.98
C LEU A 69 -3.88 -22.00 11.74
N ALA A 70 -4.28 -22.62 10.62
CA ALA A 70 -5.69 -22.83 10.30
C ALA A 70 -6.44 -23.72 11.30
N HIS A 71 -5.72 -24.39 12.22
CA HIS A 71 -6.27 -25.22 13.28
C HIS A 71 -5.90 -24.73 14.70
N ASP A 72 -5.14 -23.63 14.83
CA ASP A 72 -4.80 -23.05 16.13
C ASP A 72 -5.97 -22.18 16.63
N ALA A 73 -6.73 -22.70 17.61
CA ALA A 73 -7.88 -22.01 18.17
C ALA A 73 -7.55 -20.63 18.74
N SER A 74 -6.40 -20.46 19.40
CA SER A 74 -6.00 -19.18 19.97
C SER A 74 -5.64 -18.16 18.89
N PHE A 75 -5.01 -18.60 17.80
CA PHE A 75 -4.73 -17.73 16.66
C PHE A 75 -6.04 -17.31 15.96
N LEU A 76 -6.94 -18.26 15.72
CA LEU A 76 -8.22 -18.01 15.06
C LEU A 76 -9.11 -17.06 15.87
N THR A 77 -9.19 -17.23 17.20
CA THR A 77 -9.94 -16.30 18.06
C THR A 77 -9.37 -14.88 17.98
N ASN A 78 -8.05 -14.72 18.06
CA ASN A 78 -7.44 -13.40 17.97
C ASN A 78 -7.62 -12.76 16.58
N MET A 79 -7.52 -13.55 15.51
CA MET A 79 -7.79 -13.07 14.15
C MET A 79 -9.26 -12.63 14.00
N GLU A 80 -10.19 -13.34 14.64
CA GLU A 80 -11.61 -13.00 14.60
C GLU A 80 -11.93 -11.69 15.35
N GLU A 81 -11.32 -11.47 16.51
CA GLU A 81 -11.41 -10.19 17.23
C GLU A 81 -10.92 -9.02 16.36
N ILE A 82 -9.80 -9.23 15.66
CA ILE A 82 -9.25 -8.26 14.70
C ILE A 82 -10.22 -8.07 13.52
N ARG A 83 -10.86 -9.14 13.03
CA ARG A 83 -11.85 -9.06 11.95
C ARG A 83 -13.05 -8.20 12.37
N GLU A 84 -13.59 -8.41 13.57
CA GLU A 84 -14.68 -7.60 14.09
C GLU A 84 -14.28 -6.12 14.26
N LYS A 85 -13.07 -5.88 14.78
CA LYS A 85 -12.51 -4.53 14.89
C LYS A 85 -12.37 -3.87 13.52
N PHE A 86 -11.79 -4.56 12.54
CA PHE A 86 -11.67 -4.09 11.17
C PHE A 86 -13.04 -3.80 10.54
N THR A 87 -14.03 -4.66 10.77
CA THR A 87 -15.40 -4.42 10.29
C THR A 87 -15.95 -3.09 10.83
N ARG A 88 -15.88 -2.87 12.15
CA ARG A 88 -16.35 -1.60 12.75
C ARG A 88 -15.53 -0.39 12.30
N GLU A 89 -14.20 -0.51 12.26
CA GLU A 89 -13.28 0.61 12.04
C GLU A 89 -12.96 0.89 10.57
N VAL A 90 -13.32 0.01 9.63
CA VAL A 90 -12.96 0.17 8.22
C VAL A 90 -14.12 -0.10 7.27
N VAL A 91 -14.97 -1.08 7.57
CA VAL A 91 -16.04 -1.50 6.64
C VAL A 91 -17.34 -0.75 6.90
N GLU A 92 -17.72 -0.63 8.17
CA GLU A 92 -18.95 0.04 8.57
C GLU A 92 -18.83 1.57 8.40
N PRO A 93 -19.92 2.25 8.02
CA PRO A 93 -19.97 3.70 8.02
C PRO A 93 -19.63 4.24 9.41
N ALA A 94 -18.80 5.28 9.47
CA ALA A 94 -18.50 5.93 10.74
C ALA A 94 -19.77 6.58 11.32
N THR A 95 -20.02 6.36 12.61
CA THR A 95 -21.24 6.78 13.30
C THR A 95 -21.15 8.19 13.88
N ASP A 96 -19.95 8.64 14.25
CA ASP A 96 -19.69 9.92 14.93
C ASP A 96 -18.96 10.94 14.04
N VAL A 97 -19.31 10.98 12.76
CA VAL A 97 -18.70 11.95 11.84
C VAL A 97 -19.35 13.33 12.06
N HIS A 98 -18.67 14.22 12.76
CA HIS A 98 -19.09 15.63 12.92
C HIS A 98 -18.90 16.48 11.65
N TYR A 99 -18.49 15.85 10.54
CA TYR A 99 -18.40 16.49 9.23
C TYR A 99 -19.79 16.69 8.62
N ARG A 100 -20.21 17.95 8.53
CA ARG A 100 -21.42 18.32 7.80
C ARG A 100 -21.07 18.53 6.33
N SER A 101 -21.22 17.46 5.56
CA SER A 101 -21.16 17.54 4.11
C SER A 101 -22.37 18.29 3.55
N SER A 102 -22.18 19.00 2.42
CA SER A 102 -23.31 19.63 1.71
C SER A 102 -24.08 18.61 0.87
N SER A 103 -23.42 17.49 0.51
CA SER A 103 -23.99 16.36 -0.23
C SER A 103 -23.44 15.02 0.29
N PRO A 104 -24.22 13.93 0.28
CA PRO A 104 -23.74 12.59 0.65
C PRO A 104 -22.53 12.09 -0.16
N ASN A 105 -22.26 12.71 -1.32
CA ASN A 105 -21.18 12.34 -2.23
C ASN A 105 -19.99 13.32 -2.23
N ASP A 106 -19.97 14.33 -1.36
CA ASP A 106 -18.80 15.23 -1.33
C ASP A 106 -17.58 14.48 -0.84
N ILE A 107 -16.47 14.65 -1.56
CA ILE A 107 -15.18 14.06 -1.23
C ILE A 107 -14.10 15.16 -1.26
N ILE A 108 -13.21 15.11 -0.29
CA ILE A 108 -12.04 15.97 -0.20
C ILE A 108 -10.89 15.25 -0.90
N ALA A 109 -10.43 15.80 -2.02
CA ALA A 109 -9.23 15.33 -2.69
C ALA A 109 -8.00 15.98 -2.05
N TYR A 110 -7.18 15.18 -1.37
CA TYR A 110 -5.95 15.63 -0.71
C TYR A 110 -4.73 15.30 -1.55
N PHE A 111 -4.17 16.31 -2.21
CA PHE A 111 -3.02 16.17 -3.10
C PHE A 111 -1.72 16.33 -2.32
N SER A 112 -0.81 15.38 -2.48
CA SER A 112 0.56 15.47 -1.96
C SER A 112 1.51 14.74 -2.90
N MET A 113 2.75 15.24 -2.97
CA MET A 113 3.82 14.56 -3.71
C MET A 113 4.36 13.35 -2.93
N GLU A 114 4.08 13.25 -1.64
CA GLU A 114 4.57 12.19 -0.77
C GLU A 114 3.48 11.70 0.19
N PHE A 115 3.53 10.41 0.54
CA PHE A 115 2.68 9.79 1.56
C PHE A 115 3.47 8.75 2.36
N GLY A 116 3.83 9.12 3.58
CA GLY A 116 4.52 8.29 4.56
C GLY A 116 3.55 7.48 5.41
N ILE A 117 3.08 6.36 4.87
CA ILE A 117 2.14 5.47 5.58
C ILE A 117 2.89 4.43 6.42
N HIS A 118 3.85 3.75 5.80
CA HIS A 118 4.68 2.69 6.38
C HIS A 118 5.93 2.52 5.51
N GLU A 119 7.06 2.07 6.09
CA GLU A 119 8.34 1.89 5.39
C GLU A 119 8.28 0.91 4.21
N SER A 120 7.26 0.03 4.17
CA SER A 120 7.02 -0.87 3.04
C SER A 120 6.51 -0.16 1.78
N LEU A 121 6.06 1.10 1.89
CA LEU A 121 5.63 1.94 0.77
C LEU A 121 6.69 3.02 0.51
N PRO A 122 7.46 2.91 -0.58
CA PRO A 122 8.53 3.86 -0.88
C PRO A 122 7.98 5.14 -1.55
N LEU A 123 7.06 5.83 -0.85
CA LEU A 123 6.31 6.98 -1.35
C LEU A 123 6.60 8.27 -0.59
N PHE A 124 7.66 8.30 0.23
CA PHE A 124 8.05 9.48 1.01
C PHE A 124 9.56 9.51 1.27
N ALA A 125 10.06 10.71 1.54
CA ALA A 125 11.45 11.02 1.86
C ALA A 125 11.60 11.62 3.26
N GLY A 126 10.56 12.30 3.78
CA GLY A 126 10.65 12.97 5.08
C GLY A 126 9.34 13.42 5.70
N GLY A 127 9.40 14.48 6.51
CA GLY A 127 8.31 14.92 7.37
C GLY A 127 7.04 15.35 6.63
N LEU A 128 7.14 15.89 5.42
CA LEU A 128 5.97 16.23 4.60
C LEU A 128 5.17 14.98 4.25
N GLY A 129 5.85 13.93 3.77
CA GLY A 129 5.22 12.66 3.49
C GLY A 129 4.60 12.03 4.74
N ILE A 130 5.33 12.03 5.88
CA ILE A 130 4.78 11.52 7.15
C ILE A 130 3.49 12.25 7.54
N LEU A 131 3.49 13.57 7.50
CA LEU A 131 2.28 14.37 7.79
C LEU A 131 1.13 14.02 6.84
N ALA A 132 1.40 13.90 5.54
CA ALA A 132 0.37 13.54 4.57
C ALA A 132 -0.18 12.13 4.82
N GLY A 133 0.67 11.19 5.22
CA GLY A 133 0.28 9.83 5.57
C GLY A 133 -0.57 9.79 6.85
N ASP A 134 -0.15 10.50 7.89
CA ASP A 134 -0.88 10.57 9.15
C ASP A 134 -2.23 11.29 8.99
N HIS A 135 -2.34 12.27 8.09
CA HIS A 135 -3.63 12.83 7.71
C HIS A 135 -4.58 11.78 7.11
N LEU A 136 -4.09 10.89 6.25
CA LEU A 136 -4.93 9.82 5.69
C LEU A 136 -5.35 8.80 6.77
N LYS A 137 -4.45 8.45 7.70
CA LYS A 137 -4.77 7.57 8.85
C LYS A 137 -5.83 8.21 9.74
N ALA A 138 -5.64 9.47 10.14
CA ALA A 138 -6.60 10.21 10.96
C ALA A 138 -7.95 10.38 10.26
N ALA A 139 -7.95 10.71 8.96
CA ALA A 139 -9.17 10.80 8.17
C ALA A 139 -9.90 9.46 8.09
N SER A 140 -9.18 8.34 8.00
CA SER A 140 -9.75 7.00 8.05
C SER A 140 -10.43 6.72 9.39
N ASP A 141 -9.73 6.98 10.50
CA ASP A 141 -10.24 6.69 11.84
C ASP A 141 -11.48 7.53 12.16
N LEU A 142 -11.48 8.80 11.74
CA LEU A 142 -12.61 9.73 11.87
C LEU A 142 -13.74 9.49 10.84
N GLY A 143 -13.52 8.61 9.85
CA GLY A 143 -14.48 8.37 8.77
C GLY A 143 -14.77 9.58 7.89
N LEU A 144 -13.78 10.46 7.71
CA LEU A 144 -13.90 11.62 6.83
C LEU A 144 -13.87 11.19 5.35
N PRO A 145 -14.65 11.84 4.46
CA PRO A 145 -14.67 11.51 3.04
C PRO A 145 -13.43 12.09 2.34
N VAL A 146 -12.25 11.53 2.59
CA VAL A 146 -10.97 11.97 2.02
C VAL A 146 -10.43 10.92 1.06
N ALA A 147 -9.98 11.36 -0.12
CA ALA A 147 -9.16 10.58 -1.03
C ALA A 147 -7.78 11.25 -1.18
N GLY A 148 -6.72 10.50 -0.92
CA GLY A 148 -5.37 10.94 -1.22
C GLY A 148 -5.09 10.83 -2.71
N VAL A 149 -4.37 11.79 -3.28
CA VAL A 149 -3.90 11.76 -4.67
C VAL A 149 -2.42 12.11 -4.69
N GLY A 150 -1.59 11.20 -5.21
CA GLY A 150 -0.15 11.38 -5.32
C GLY A 150 0.42 10.70 -6.55
N LEU A 151 1.74 10.52 -6.55
CA LEU A 151 2.48 9.88 -7.63
C LEU A 151 3.00 8.50 -7.20
N PHE A 152 2.98 7.56 -8.12
CA PHE A 152 3.63 6.27 -7.94
C PHE A 152 5.10 6.38 -8.36
N TYR A 153 6.04 6.29 -7.42
CA TYR A 153 7.47 6.38 -7.73
C TYR A 153 8.08 4.98 -7.95
N ALA A 154 8.70 4.76 -9.11
CA ALA A 154 9.27 3.45 -9.45
C ALA A 154 10.41 3.04 -8.50
N ASN A 155 11.23 3.98 -8.06
CA ASN A 155 12.38 3.72 -7.17
C ASN A 155 12.25 4.34 -5.77
N GLY A 156 11.17 5.07 -5.50
CA GLY A 156 11.01 5.84 -4.26
C GLY A 156 12.17 6.80 -3.98
N TYR A 157 12.49 6.97 -2.69
CA TYR A 157 13.67 7.71 -2.23
C TYR A 157 14.89 6.79 -2.14
N PHE A 158 16.10 7.36 -2.06
CA PHE A 158 17.32 6.57 -1.98
C PHE A 158 17.44 5.80 -0.66
N ARG A 159 18.10 4.64 -0.71
CA ARG A 159 18.57 3.92 0.47
C ARG A 159 20.01 4.31 0.75
N GLN A 160 20.20 4.87 1.94
CA GLN A 160 21.52 5.23 2.46
C GLN A 160 22.27 4.00 2.95
N PHE A 161 23.56 3.91 2.65
CA PHE A 161 24.51 3.02 3.32
C PHE A 161 25.86 3.72 3.44
N LEU A 162 26.72 3.26 4.34
CA LEU A 162 28.07 3.77 4.49
C LEU A 162 29.05 2.80 3.83
N ASP A 163 30.03 3.33 3.11
CA ASP A 163 31.17 2.53 2.65
C ASP A 163 32.16 2.26 3.79
N HIS A 164 33.27 1.59 3.48
CA HIS A 164 34.29 1.23 4.47
C HIS A 164 34.99 2.44 5.11
N ASP A 165 34.93 3.61 4.47
CA ASP A 165 35.51 4.86 4.94
C ASP A 165 34.49 5.72 5.70
N GLY A 166 33.25 5.24 5.83
CA GLY A 166 32.17 5.95 6.51
C GLY A 166 31.50 7.03 5.66
N TRP A 167 31.73 7.06 4.36
CA TRP A 167 31.05 8.00 3.45
C TRP A 167 29.68 7.49 3.05
N GLN A 168 28.72 8.41 2.95
CA GLN A 168 27.39 8.12 2.46
C GLN A 168 27.43 7.66 1.00
N GLN A 169 26.73 6.58 0.74
CA GLN A 169 26.46 6.03 -0.57
C GLN A 169 24.95 5.82 -0.73
N GLU A 170 24.50 5.83 -1.99
CA GLU A 170 23.08 5.85 -2.34
C GLU A 170 22.73 4.69 -3.29
N LYS A 171 21.60 4.04 -3.01
CA LYS A 171 21.00 3.03 -3.90
C LYS A 171 19.55 3.37 -4.18
N TYR A 172 19.13 3.16 -5.42
CA TYR A 172 17.75 3.36 -5.88
C TYR A 172 17.18 2.02 -6.34
N PRO A 173 16.85 1.09 -5.42
CA PRO A 173 16.27 -0.18 -5.80
C PRO A 173 14.92 0.06 -6.49
N GLU A 174 14.62 -0.73 -7.51
CA GLU A 174 13.30 -0.71 -8.13
C GLU A 174 12.27 -1.29 -7.15
N THR A 175 11.12 -0.64 -7.08
CA THR A 175 10.02 -1.05 -6.23
C THR A 175 9.36 -2.28 -6.82
N ASN A 176 9.39 -3.38 -6.08
CA ASN A 176 8.68 -4.59 -6.48
C ASN A 176 7.18 -4.40 -6.26
N LEU A 177 6.45 -4.08 -7.34
CA LEU A 177 4.99 -3.91 -7.35
C LEU A 177 4.24 -5.07 -6.69
N TYR A 178 4.77 -6.29 -6.80
CA TYR A 178 4.12 -7.47 -6.24
C TYR A 178 4.20 -7.53 -4.70
N TYR A 179 5.06 -6.75 -4.06
CA TYR A 179 5.09 -6.59 -2.60
C TYR A 179 4.25 -5.42 -2.11
N LEU A 180 3.55 -4.70 -2.99
CA LEU A 180 2.71 -3.58 -2.61
C LEU A 180 1.22 -3.96 -2.61
N PRO A 181 0.41 -3.39 -1.70
CA PRO A 181 -1.04 -3.53 -1.71
C PRO A 181 -1.70 -2.61 -2.75
N VAL A 182 -1.13 -2.54 -3.95
CA VAL A 182 -1.63 -1.71 -5.05
C VAL A 182 -2.57 -2.49 -5.96
N GLU A 183 -3.61 -1.82 -6.42
CA GLU A 183 -4.53 -2.34 -7.44
C GLU A 183 -4.66 -1.35 -8.59
N ARG A 184 -4.74 -1.84 -9.83
CA ARG A 184 -5.11 -1.01 -10.98
C ARG A 184 -6.55 -0.54 -10.82
N VAL A 185 -6.78 0.76 -10.93
CA VAL A 185 -8.14 1.30 -11.07
C VAL A 185 -8.61 0.99 -12.50
N LYS A 186 -9.83 0.47 -12.62
CA LYS A 186 -10.43 0.11 -13.91
C LYS A 186 -11.47 1.15 -14.32
N ASN A 187 -11.61 1.38 -15.62
CA ASN A 187 -12.69 2.17 -16.20
C ASN A 187 -13.98 1.32 -16.33
N SER A 188 -15.06 1.93 -16.85
CA SER A 188 -16.35 1.27 -17.08
C SER A 188 -16.27 0.06 -17.99
N ASP A 189 -15.27 0.02 -18.87
CA ASP A 189 -15.11 -1.00 -19.91
C ASP A 189 -14.16 -2.13 -19.48
N GLY A 190 -13.68 -2.10 -18.22
CA GLY A 190 -12.75 -3.08 -17.65
C GLY A 190 -11.28 -2.86 -18.01
N GLY A 191 -10.96 -1.84 -18.82
CA GLY A 191 -9.59 -1.39 -19.08
C GLY A 191 -9.01 -0.61 -17.89
N ASP A 192 -7.70 -0.34 -17.93
CA ASP A 192 -7.08 0.53 -16.92
C ASP A 192 -7.61 1.97 -17.06
N LEU A 193 -7.96 2.58 -15.92
CA LEU A 193 -8.30 4.00 -15.88
C LEU A 193 -7.06 4.81 -16.24
N LYS A 194 -7.19 5.62 -17.29
CA LYS A 194 -6.17 6.54 -17.76
C LYS A 194 -6.67 7.97 -17.61
N ILE A 195 -5.78 8.86 -17.20
CA ILE A 195 -5.98 10.30 -17.21
C ILE A 195 -4.97 10.95 -18.15
N SER A 196 -5.35 12.09 -18.72
CA SER A 196 -4.48 12.91 -19.56
C SER A 196 -4.29 14.28 -18.93
N VAL A 197 -3.05 14.77 -18.93
CA VAL A 197 -2.69 16.12 -18.49
C VAL A 197 -1.94 16.80 -19.62
N ILE A 198 -2.34 18.00 -20.01
CA ILE A 198 -1.61 18.78 -21.00
C ILE A 198 -0.38 19.41 -20.33
N GLY A 199 0.80 18.90 -20.67
CA GLY A 199 2.09 19.44 -20.27
C GLY A 199 2.66 20.41 -21.32
N PRO A 200 3.77 21.08 -21.00
CA PRO A 200 4.43 22.02 -21.92
C PRO A 200 4.96 21.33 -23.20
N ASP A 201 5.40 20.07 -23.07
CA ASP A 201 5.99 19.29 -24.17
C ASP A 201 4.99 18.32 -24.83
N GLY A 202 3.70 18.43 -24.49
CA GLY A 202 2.63 17.59 -25.01
C GLY A 202 1.75 16.95 -23.95
N GLU A 203 0.83 16.09 -24.39
CA GLU A 203 -0.05 15.35 -23.50
C GLU A 203 0.72 14.26 -22.75
N ILE A 204 0.58 14.25 -21.42
CA ILE A 204 1.11 13.23 -20.51
C ILE A 204 -0.05 12.34 -20.09
N GLN A 205 0.07 11.04 -20.35
CA GLN A 205 -0.91 10.06 -19.89
C GLN A 205 -0.45 9.38 -18.60
N ALA A 206 -1.37 9.11 -17.68
CA ALA A 206 -1.07 8.33 -16.49
C ALA A 206 -2.15 7.28 -16.26
N ILE A 207 -1.75 6.07 -15.89
CA ILE A 207 -2.66 5.09 -15.30
C ILE A 207 -2.82 5.39 -13.82
N VAL A 208 -3.90 4.89 -13.23
CA VAL A 208 -4.19 5.09 -11.81
C VAL A 208 -4.08 3.79 -11.04
N TRP A 209 -3.23 3.79 -10.01
CA TRP A 209 -3.19 2.77 -8.98
C TRP A 209 -3.97 3.25 -7.75
N LYS A 210 -4.46 2.32 -6.93
CA LYS A 210 -5.05 2.62 -5.63
C LYS A 210 -4.46 1.75 -4.53
N ILE A 211 -4.35 2.33 -3.33
CA ILE A 211 -4.03 1.66 -2.07
C ILE A 211 -5.13 1.98 -1.07
N ARG A 212 -5.58 0.99 -0.30
CA ARG A 212 -6.52 1.19 0.81
C ARG A 212 -5.74 1.58 2.06
N VAL A 213 -6.13 2.69 2.69
CA VAL A 213 -5.55 3.20 3.93
C VAL A 213 -6.69 3.33 4.94
N GLY A 214 -7.00 2.22 5.60
CA GLY A 214 -8.23 2.07 6.38
C GLY A 214 -9.44 2.33 5.51
N ARG A 215 -10.27 3.31 5.90
CA ARG A 215 -11.44 3.76 5.12
C ARG A 215 -11.07 4.62 3.91
N THR A 216 -9.96 5.34 4.00
CA THR A 216 -9.52 6.24 2.91
C THR A 216 -8.88 5.45 1.78
N THR A 217 -8.83 6.07 0.60
CA THR A 217 -8.14 5.51 -0.56
C THR A 217 -7.09 6.49 -1.04
N LEU A 218 -5.88 6.00 -1.24
CA LEU A 218 -4.78 6.74 -1.86
C LEU A 218 -4.68 6.32 -3.33
N PHE A 219 -4.89 7.27 -4.23
CA PHE A 219 -4.69 7.11 -5.66
C PHE A 219 -3.29 7.58 -6.05
N LEU A 220 -2.60 6.77 -6.85
CA LEU A 220 -1.24 7.05 -7.30
C LEU A 220 -1.20 7.06 -8.82
N LEU A 221 -0.74 8.16 -9.38
CA LEU A 221 -0.61 8.35 -10.82
C LEU A 221 0.73 7.77 -11.28
N ASP A 222 0.72 7.02 -12.38
CA ASP A 222 1.91 6.38 -12.94
C ASP A 222 2.00 6.66 -14.44
N THR A 223 3.02 7.42 -14.82
CA THR A 223 3.30 7.80 -16.21
C THR A 223 4.19 6.80 -16.94
N ASN A 224 4.70 5.77 -16.26
CA ASN A 224 5.57 4.75 -16.84
C ASN A 224 4.76 3.74 -17.67
N ILE A 225 4.20 4.24 -18.78
CA ILE A 225 3.42 3.46 -19.74
C ILE A 225 4.00 3.60 -21.14
N ARG A 226 3.78 2.58 -21.97
CA ARG A 226 4.38 2.50 -23.31
C ARG A 226 3.86 3.57 -24.26
N GLU A 227 2.66 4.06 -24.02
CA GLU A 227 1.98 5.09 -24.78
C GLU A 227 2.65 6.46 -24.63
N ASN A 228 3.28 6.70 -23.47
CA ASN A 228 4.07 7.91 -23.25
C ASN A 228 5.42 7.81 -23.98
N PRO A 229 5.96 8.93 -24.49
CA PRO A 229 7.34 9.00 -24.93
C PRO A 229 8.30 8.84 -23.74
N PRO A 230 9.57 8.42 -23.96
CA PRO A 230 10.51 8.09 -22.87
C PRO A 230 10.63 9.17 -21.79
N GLN A 231 10.71 10.45 -22.17
CA GLN A 231 10.82 11.55 -21.24
C GLN A 231 9.64 11.67 -20.27
N PHE A 232 8.44 11.24 -20.67
CA PHE A 232 7.26 11.27 -19.79
C PHE A 232 7.16 10.06 -18.87
N ARG A 233 7.73 8.92 -19.28
CA ARG A 233 7.83 7.72 -18.43
C ARG A 233 8.73 7.96 -17.22
N GLU A 234 9.75 8.78 -17.39
CA GLU A 234 10.74 9.09 -16.35
C GLU A 234 10.26 10.11 -15.31
N ILE A 235 9.12 10.80 -15.52
CA ILE A 235 8.58 11.80 -14.57
C ILE A 235 8.42 11.21 -13.17
N ASN A 236 8.00 9.95 -13.09
CA ASN A 236 7.73 9.24 -11.86
C ASN A 236 8.80 8.19 -11.53
N SER A 237 10.00 8.32 -12.10
CA SER A 237 11.09 7.34 -11.87
C SER A 237 11.52 7.32 -10.40
N ARG A 238 11.74 8.49 -9.80
CA ARG A 238 12.26 8.65 -8.43
C ARG A 238 11.50 9.73 -7.68
N LEU A 239 11.44 9.58 -6.36
CA LEU A 239 11.05 10.67 -5.48
C LEU A 239 12.27 11.56 -5.25
N TYR A 240 12.26 12.75 -5.84
CA TYR A 240 13.34 13.75 -5.83
C TYR A 240 14.65 13.31 -6.49
#